data_AF-A0A2H5WQ41-F1
#
_entry.id   AF-A0A2H5WQ41-F1
#
_cell.length_a   1.000
_cell.length_b   1.000
_cell.length_c   1.000
_cell.angle_alpha   90.00
_cell.angle_beta   90.00
_cell.angle_gamma   90.00
#
_symmetry.space_group_name_H-M   'P 1'
#
loop_
_entity.id
_entity.type
_entity.pdbx_description
1 polymer ?
#
loop_
_entity_poly.entity_id
_entity_poly.type
_entity_poly.pdbx_seq_one_letter_code
_entity_poly.pdbx_strand_id
1 'polypeptide(L)'
;MENGIVRAQGFRITRNQSNPRDVWYNPLTGAPTNIKTLAFQFVNPNNPQDNTLTNEIVESLPPSERAQFRVPFNGVIYAEGNVRIRGRIPSGRQITIVTNGTAYIEGNLVKGDERSALAVIARDYVCVNTTQFLYRSADSPGVAEGDPFNAEAPYFFEILPDQPMRLLFSFGEDPTPYANQLRLYVRHAAGGDASFINLLVNPSQLTNPFYLFNVPGFPPYVYPLGLTSLQVYPNYEKIAFPLTPITAFNTTPGVVNMLQFQLQPISNIDNFRFPTDNKPYRLSAAAIQPLDIKIQAALFAQEGSFFVIPGYWFNTNPQDTRENAQQRDRRLLGVASPEFPFYGEPLDIRITIEGAIAENYTARVGDQTEWLRKWGWIPREYGNSGEEIPISHRRYFHDGNNGRYAVNLLMRYDPIFRNPVVGGQPIRTAYTANPADPLYAHPGNILPPIPRLPVCPNPIFAGDIRP
;
A
#
# COMPACT_ATOMS: atom_id res chain seq x y z
N MET A 1 9.59 -0.37 -13.46
CA MET A 1 9.74 -1.57 -12.62
C MET A 1 9.95 -2.69 -13.59
N GLU A 2 11.08 -3.39 -13.55
CA GLU A 2 11.26 -4.58 -14.38
C GLU A 2 12.14 -5.52 -13.58
N ASN A 3 11.55 -6.64 -13.15
CA ASN A 3 12.15 -7.86 -12.58
C ASN A 3 11.55 -8.38 -11.27
N GLY A 4 10.55 -7.73 -10.66
CA GLY A 4 9.81 -8.35 -9.54
C GLY A 4 10.67 -8.74 -8.31
N ILE A 5 11.92 -8.29 -8.24
CA ILE A 5 12.78 -8.58 -7.10
C ILE A 5 12.54 -7.48 -6.04
N VAL A 6 12.08 -7.88 -4.86
CA VAL A 6 12.19 -7.05 -3.65
C VAL A 6 13.68 -7.03 -3.29
N ARG A 7 14.43 -6.03 -3.75
CA ARG A 7 15.85 -5.85 -3.41
C ARG A 7 16.13 -4.44 -2.88
N ALA A 8 16.98 -4.48 -1.85
CA ALA A 8 17.74 -3.45 -1.14
C ALA A 8 16.99 -2.51 -0.18
N GLN A 9 17.56 -2.33 1.02
CA GLN A 9 17.19 -1.29 1.97
C GLN A 9 17.51 0.08 1.37
N GLY A 10 16.52 0.96 1.30
CA GLY A 10 16.62 2.25 0.64
C GLY A 10 15.25 2.84 0.33
N PHE A 11 15.18 3.69 -0.68
CA PHE A 11 13.92 4.31 -1.13
C PHE A 11 13.92 4.49 -2.65
N ARG A 12 12.74 4.70 -3.23
CA ARG A 12 12.59 4.95 -4.67
C ARG A 12 12.00 6.32 -4.87
N ILE A 13 12.55 7.07 -5.82
CA ILE A 13 11.98 8.35 -6.26
C ILE A 13 11.50 8.18 -7.69
N THR A 14 10.22 8.46 -7.92
CA THR A 14 9.61 8.46 -9.25
C THR A 14 9.31 9.90 -9.66
N ARG A 15 9.88 10.36 -10.77
CA ARG A 15 9.57 11.65 -11.39
C ARG A 15 8.19 11.61 -12.05
N ASN A 16 7.67 12.79 -12.41
CA ASN A 16 6.41 12.91 -13.12
C ASN A 16 6.38 12.04 -14.38
N GLN A 17 5.45 11.09 -14.40
CA GLN A 17 5.32 10.14 -15.52
C GLN A 17 4.59 10.75 -16.72
N SER A 18 3.83 11.83 -16.53
CA SER A 18 3.04 12.47 -17.60
C SER A 18 3.87 13.30 -18.58
N ASN A 19 5.03 13.83 -18.17
CA ASN A 19 5.91 14.60 -19.04
C ASN A 19 7.06 13.72 -19.56
N PRO A 20 7.19 13.47 -20.87
CA PRO A 20 8.26 12.64 -21.44
C PRO A 20 9.68 13.11 -21.09
N ARG A 21 9.89 14.40 -20.84
CA ARG A 21 11.20 14.98 -20.55
C ARG A 21 11.62 14.90 -19.08
N ASP A 22 10.71 14.52 -18.19
CA ASP A 22 11.01 14.37 -16.76
C ASP A 22 11.68 13.02 -16.50
N VAL A 23 12.99 12.96 -16.79
CA VAL A 23 13.84 11.77 -16.68
C VAL A 23 15.04 12.05 -15.77
N TRP A 24 15.68 11.00 -15.27
CA TRP A 24 16.97 11.12 -14.58
C TRP A 24 18.08 11.37 -15.60
N TYR A 25 19.13 12.05 -15.19
CA TYR A 25 20.30 12.33 -16.03
C TYR A 25 21.47 11.49 -15.55
N ASN A 26 22.31 11.06 -16.50
CA ASN A 26 23.57 10.40 -16.19
C ASN A 26 24.49 11.43 -15.52
N PRO A 27 24.99 11.17 -14.30
CA PRO A 27 25.75 12.15 -13.55
C PRO A 27 27.16 12.37 -14.12
N LEU A 28 27.69 11.46 -14.94
CA LEU A 28 28.98 11.59 -15.61
C LEU A 28 28.86 12.38 -16.92
N THR A 29 27.88 12.05 -17.76
CA THR A 29 27.75 12.61 -19.12
C THR A 29 26.75 13.75 -19.24
N GLY A 30 25.89 13.95 -18.23
CA GLY A 30 24.77 14.88 -18.29
C GLY A 30 23.69 14.48 -19.30
N ALA A 31 23.75 13.28 -19.88
CA ALA A 31 22.79 12.80 -20.87
C ALA A 31 21.49 12.28 -20.21
N PRO A 32 20.31 12.48 -20.83
CA PRO A 32 19.06 11.91 -20.32
C PRO A 32 19.11 10.38 -20.36
N THR A 33 18.70 9.71 -19.28
CA THR A 33 18.74 8.24 -19.20
C THR A 33 17.44 7.57 -19.66
N ASN A 34 16.39 8.34 -19.92
CA ASN A 34 15.01 7.86 -20.12
C ASN A 34 14.42 7.10 -18.92
N ILE A 35 15.14 7.02 -17.80
CA ILE A 35 14.67 6.41 -16.57
C ILE A 35 13.82 7.45 -15.82
N LYS A 36 12.63 7.06 -15.37
CA LYS A 36 11.73 7.93 -14.57
C LYS A 36 11.72 7.61 -13.08
N THR A 37 12.01 6.37 -12.72
CA THR A 37 12.10 5.91 -11.34
C THR A 37 13.52 5.48 -11.04
N LEU A 38 14.11 6.03 -9.99
CA LEU A 38 15.44 5.66 -9.54
C LEU A 38 15.36 5.05 -8.13
N ALA A 39 15.89 3.84 -7.96
CA ALA A 39 16.07 3.26 -6.64
C ALA A 39 17.38 3.73 -6.01
N PHE A 40 17.26 4.40 -4.88
CA PHE A 40 18.37 4.72 -3.99
C PHE A 40 18.53 3.58 -2.99
N GLN A 41 19.76 3.15 -2.78
CA GLN A 41 20.11 2.03 -1.93
C GLN A 41 21.29 2.44 -1.06
N PHE A 42 21.31 1.99 0.19
CA PHE A 42 22.52 2.14 1.01
C PHE A 42 23.62 1.25 0.44
N VAL A 43 24.84 1.77 0.33
CA VAL A 43 26.01 1.00 -0.15
C VAL A 43 26.24 -0.22 0.75
N ASN A 44 26.19 -0.01 2.07
CA ASN A 44 26.23 -1.07 3.06
C ASN A 44 24.93 -1.08 3.87
N PRO A 45 23.87 -1.74 3.38
CA PRO A 45 22.54 -1.67 4.01
C PRO A 45 22.55 -2.23 5.44
N ASN A 46 23.34 -3.27 5.70
CA ASN A 46 23.45 -3.92 7.00
C ASN A 46 24.27 -3.12 8.02
N ASN A 47 24.89 -2.00 7.63
CA ASN A 47 25.64 -1.14 8.53
C ASN A 47 24.90 0.19 8.73
N PRO A 48 24.13 0.36 9.82
CA PRO A 48 23.41 1.61 10.10
C PRO A 48 24.30 2.85 10.22
N GLN A 49 25.59 2.67 10.48
CA GLN A 49 26.56 3.77 10.57
C GLN A 49 27.03 4.27 9.19
N ASP A 50 26.90 3.44 8.16
CA ASP A 50 27.22 3.85 6.80
C ASP A 50 25.97 4.44 6.12
N ASN A 51 25.87 5.77 6.12
CA ASN A 51 24.79 6.50 5.47
C ASN A 51 25.02 6.75 3.98
N THR A 52 26.01 6.12 3.34
CA THR A 52 26.29 6.36 1.93
C THR A 52 25.19 5.78 1.04
N LEU A 53 24.59 6.62 0.21
CA LEU A 53 23.65 6.17 -0.81
C LEU A 53 24.34 5.95 -2.15
N THR A 54 23.82 4.98 -2.88
CA THR A 54 24.07 4.73 -4.30
C THR A 54 22.73 4.55 -5.02
N ASN A 55 22.76 4.41 -6.33
CA ASN A 55 21.60 4.10 -7.14
C ASN A 55 22.00 3.29 -8.38
N GLU A 56 20.98 2.83 -9.11
CA GLU A 56 21.13 1.99 -10.29
C GLU A 56 22.03 2.60 -11.38
N ILE A 57 21.96 3.93 -11.56
CA ILE A 57 22.79 4.64 -12.53
C ILE A 57 24.24 4.66 -12.06
N VAL A 58 24.49 5.00 -10.79
CA VAL A 58 25.85 5.04 -10.23
C VAL A 58 26.50 3.65 -10.25
N GLU A 59 25.76 2.59 -9.93
CA GLU A 59 26.29 1.23 -9.98
C GLU A 59 26.54 0.71 -11.40
N SER A 60 25.93 1.33 -12.42
CA SER A 60 26.23 1.03 -13.83
C SER A 60 27.53 1.66 -14.33
N LEU A 61 28.07 2.66 -13.61
CA LEU A 61 29.32 3.32 -13.99
C LEU A 61 30.55 2.43 -13.76
N PRO A 62 31.68 2.70 -14.46
CA PRO A 62 32.96 2.08 -14.17
C PRO A 62 33.33 2.18 -12.68
N PRO A 63 33.88 1.13 -12.04
CA PRO A 63 34.19 1.14 -10.60
C PRO A 63 35.04 2.33 -10.14
N SER A 64 35.97 2.80 -10.98
CA SER A 64 36.83 3.97 -10.73
C SER A 64 36.05 5.29 -10.60
N GLU A 65 34.84 5.37 -11.15
CA GLU A 65 34.02 6.58 -11.20
C GLU A 65 32.85 6.56 -10.22
N ARG A 66 32.58 5.45 -9.53
CA ARG A 66 31.43 5.35 -8.60
C ARG A 66 31.62 6.20 -7.35
N ALA A 67 32.85 6.25 -6.85
CA ALA A 67 33.16 6.84 -5.55
C ALA A 67 32.77 8.32 -5.46
N GLN A 68 32.92 9.09 -6.53
CA GLN A 68 32.56 10.51 -6.57
C GLN A 68 31.04 10.77 -6.55
N PHE A 69 30.22 9.78 -6.93
CA PHE A 69 28.75 9.92 -6.95
C PHE A 69 28.07 9.20 -5.77
N ARG A 70 28.85 8.51 -4.94
CA ARG A 70 28.41 7.94 -3.67
C ARG A 70 28.57 9.01 -2.59
N VAL A 71 27.45 9.41 -2.01
CA VAL A 71 27.35 10.58 -1.13
C VAL A 71 26.71 10.20 0.19
N PRO A 72 27.18 10.75 1.33
CA PRO A 72 26.53 10.55 2.61
C PRO A 72 25.11 11.11 2.59
N PHE A 73 24.14 10.29 2.97
CA PHE A 73 22.76 10.71 3.16
C PHE A 73 22.56 11.25 4.56
N ASN A 74 22.08 12.48 4.65
CA ASN A 74 21.81 13.14 5.92
C ASN A 74 20.43 12.78 6.51
N GLY A 75 19.68 11.86 5.89
CA GLY A 75 18.35 11.47 6.34
C GLY A 75 17.22 12.38 5.86
N VAL A 76 17.49 13.42 5.06
CA VAL A 76 16.48 14.39 4.63
C VAL A 76 16.17 14.25 3.14
N ILE A 77 14.88 14.16 2.81
CA ILE A 77 14.36 14.20 1.44
C ILE A 77 13.51 15.46 1.31
N TYR A 78 13.88 16.35 0.40
CA TYR A 78 13.10 17.55 0.09
C TYR A 78 12.42 17.41 -1.28
N ALA A 79 11.17 17.84 -1.37
CA ALA A 79 10.40 17.93 -2.61
C ALA A 79 9.67 19.27 -2.73
N GLU A 80 9.84 19.97 -3.85
CA GLU A 80 9.17 21.25 -4.11
C GLU A 80 7.64 21.14 -4.25
N GLY A 81 7.16 19.99 -4.69
CA GLY A 81 5.74 19.70 -4.89
C GLY A 81 5.26 18.52 -4.06
N ASN A 82 4.07 18.04 -4.39
CA ASN A 82 3.42 16.93 -3.71
C ASN A 82 4.29 15.66 -3.70
N VAL A 83 4.22 14.90 -2.60
CA VAL A 83 4.91 13.62 -2.45
C VAL A 83 3.92 12.49 -2.19
N ARG A 84 4.25 11.29 -2.65
CA ARG A 84 3.50 10.06 -2.39
C ARG A 84 4.42 9.08 -1.66
N ILE A 85 4.02 8.62 -0.48
CA ILE A 85 4.91 7.94 0.46
C ILE A 85 4.27 6.62 0.91
N ARG A 86 5.06 5.54 0.88
CA ARG A 86 4.74 4.21 1.42
C ARG A 86 6.03 3.38 1.58
N GLY A 87 5.99 2.37 2.43
CA GLY A 87 7.04 1.37 2.57
C GLY A 87 7.48 1.14 4.02
N ARG A 88 8.67 0.56 4.14
CA ARG A 88 9.32 0.24 5.42
C ARG A 88 10.62 1.03 5.56
N ILE A 89 10.78 1.71 6.69
CA ILE A 89 12.01 2.42 7.06
C ILE A 89 13.08 1.36 7.34
N PRO A 90 14.30 1.48 6.77
CA PRO A 90 15.39 0.56 7.09
C PRO A 90 15.79 0.60 8.56
N SER A 91 16.21 -0.55 9.09
CA SER A 91 16.68 -0.73 10.46
C SER A 91 17.75 0.29 10.86
N GLY A 92 17.60 0.90 12.03
CA GLY A 92 18.54 1.88 12.58
C GLY A 92 18.62 3.21 11.82
N ARG A 93 17.71 3.49 10.87
CA ARG A 93 17.73 4.74 10.09
C ARG A 93 16.62 5.70 10.49
N GLN A 94 16.94 6.99 10.41
CA GLN A 94 16.02 8.08 10.68
C GLN A 94 15.85 8.91 9.41
N ILE A 95 14.60 9.15 9.00
CA ILE A 95 14.29 9.86 7.76
C ILE A 95 13.35 11.03 8.04
N THR A 96 13.58 12.17 7.41
CA THR A 96 12.65 13.32 7.36
C THR A 96 12.31 13.61 5.91
N ILE A 97 11.03 13.60 5.59
CA ILE A 97 10.51 14.00 4.29
C ILE A 97 9.91 15.40 4.46
N VAL A 98 10.39 16.36 3.69
CA VAL A 98 9.89 17.73 3.64
C VAL A 98 9.31 17.98 2.25
N THR A 99 8.05 18.40 2.19
CA THR A 99 7.39 18.79 0.93
C THR A 99 6.85 20.21 1.03
N ASN A 100 7.07 21.00 -0.02
CA ASN A 100 6.47 22.32 -0.18
C ASN A 100 5.04 22.26 -0.77
N GLY A 101 4.46 21.05 -0.85
CA GLY A 101 3.03 20.83 -1.15
C GLY A 101 2.37 19.87 -0.17
N THR A 102 1.55 18.97 -0.69
CA THR A 102 0.84 17.93 0.07
C THR A 102 1.60 16.61 0.12
N ALA A 103 1.66 15.99 1.31
CA ALA A 103 2.16 14.64 1.49
C ALA A 103 1.01 13.61 1.47
N TYR A 104 0.99 12.74 0.48
CA TYR A 104 0.05 11.63 0.37
C TYR A 104 0.67 10.34 0.93
N ILE A 105 0.10 9.79 2.00
CA ILE A 105 0.45 8.49 2.55
C ILE A 105 -0.41 7.43 1.85
N GLU A 106 0.20 6.60 1.01
CA GLU A 106 -0.49 5.67 0.10
C GLU A 106 -0.46 4.21 0.58
N GLY A 107 -0.15 3.99 1.86
CA GLY A 107 -0.07 2.66 2.44
C GLY A 107 0.71 2.67 3.75
N ASN A 108 1.29 1.53 4.08
CA ASN A 108 2.09 1.35 5.29
C ASN A 108 3.31 2.29 5.31
N LEU A 109 3.60 2.86 6.48
CA LEU A 109 4.86 3.50 6.82
C LEU A 109 5.35 2.86 8.12
N VAL A 110 6.09 1.76 8.02
CA VAL A 110 6.48 0.96 9.19
C VAL A 110 7.97 1.05 9.46
N LYS A 111 8.33 0.93 10.74
CA LYS A 111 9.71 0.93 11.21
C LYS A 111 10.42 -0.38 10.90
N GLY A 112 11.72 -0.28 10.67
CA GLY A 112 12.60 -1.44 10.54
C GLY A 112 12.83 -2.12 11.89
N ASP A 113 13.06 -1.29 12.91
CA ASP A 113 13.29 -1.63 14.30
C ASP A 113 12.96 -0.43 15.21
N GLU A 114 13.17 -0.57 16.52
CA GLU A 114 12.91 0.49 17.52
C GLU A 114 13.80 1.73 17.33
N ARG A 115 14.92 1.61 16.61
CA ARG A 115 15.85 2.71 16.31
C ARG A 115 15.47 3.45 15.03
N SER A 116 14.50 2.95 14.28
CA SER A 116 14.01 3.53 13.05
C SER A 116 12.97 4.62 13.32
N ALA A 117 13.03 5.74 12.60
CA ALA A 117 12.06 6.83 12.76
C ALA A 117 11.79 7.57 11.45
N LEU A 118 10.58 8.12 11.33
CA LEU A 118 10.16 8.92 10.19
C LEU A 118 9.43 10.19 10.65
N ALA A 119 9.77 11.31 10.03
CA ALA A 119 9.00 12.54 10.07
C ALA A 119 8.55 12.92 8.66
N VAL A 120 7.29 13.34 8.53
CA VAL A 120 6.71 13.88 7.29
C VAL A 120 6.23 15.29 7.58
N ILE A 121 6.86 16.26 6.94
CA ILE A 121 6.64 17.69 7.10
C ILE A 121 6.10 18.20 5.77
N ALA A 122 4.83 18.60 5.75
CA ALA A 122 4.17 19.12 4.56
C ALA A 122 3.78 20.58 4.75
N ARG A 123 3.91 21.36 3.68
CA ARG A 123 3.43 22.75 3.67
C ARG A 123 1.91 22.77 3.73
N ASP A 124 1.24 22.03 2.87
CA ASP A 124 -0.23 22.09 2.75
C ASP A 124 -0.88 21.06 3.68
N TYR A 125 -1.00 19.81 3.23
CA TYR A 125 -1.72 18.75 3.93
C TYR A 125 -0.85 17.51 4.13
N VAL A 126 -1.17 16.74 5.17
CA VAL A 126 -0.77 15.33 5.26
C VAL A 126 -2.02 14.48 5.08
N CYS A 127 -2.13 13.83 3.93
CA CYS A 127 -3.31 13.08 3.52
C CYS A 127 -3.05 11.58 3.54
N VAL A 128 -3.84 10.82 4.29
CA VAL A 128 -3.89 9.36 4.15
C VAL A 128 -4.77 9.03 2.94
N ASN A 129 -4.15 8.56 1.87
CA ASN A 129 -4.83 8.21 0.63
C ASN A 129 -5.24 6.72 0.63
N THR A 130 -6.42 6.44 1.19
CA THR A 130 -6.93 5.08 1.34
C THR A 130 -7.23 4.37 0.03
N THR A 131 -7.40 5.12 -1.07
CA THR A 131 -7.65 4.53 -2.41
C THR A 131 -6.41 3.88 -3.02
N GLN A 132 -5.26 3.92 -2.33
CA GLN A 132 -3.99 3.38 -2.81
C GLN A 132 -3.45 2.24 -1.93
N PHE A 133 -4.20 1.81 -0.90
CA PHE A 133 -3.80 0.68 -0.04
C PHE A 133 -3.65 -0.63 -0.83
N LEU A 134 -4.54 -0.84 -1.79
CA LEU A 134 -4.36 -1.76 -2.90
C LEU A 134 -4.22 -0.92 -4.16
N TYR A 135 -3.09 -1.00 -4.83
CA TYR A 135 -2.79 -0.12 -5.96
C TYR A 135 -2.35 -0.91 -7.19
N ARG A 136 -2.63 -0.34 -8.35
CA ARG A 136 -2.25 -0.89 -9.64
C ARG A 136 -0.78 -0.64 -9.94
N SER A 137 -0.09 -1.61 -10.55
CA SER A 137 1.26 -1.39 -11.10
C SER A 137 1.22 -0.53 -12.35
N ALA A 138 2.30 0.20 -12.66
CA ALA A 138 2.38 1.01 -13.88
C ALA A 138 2.18 0.19 -15.18
N ASP A 139 2.60 -1.07 -15.19
CA ASP A 139 2.56 -1.96 -16.36
C ASP A 139 1.19 -2.66 -16.56
N SER A 140 0.23 -2.41 -15.67
CA SER A 140 -1.14 -2.91 -15.83
C SER A 140 -1.93 -2.02 -16.82
N PRO A 141 -3.12 -2.43 -17.30
CA PRO A 141 -3.97 -1.61 -18.16
C PRO A 141 -4.11 -0.16 -17.65
N GLY A 142 -3.78 0.79 -18.51
CA GLY A 142 -3.58 2.20 -18.15
C GLY A 142 -4.86 3.04 -18.07
N VAL A 143 -5.94 2.56 -18.71
CA VAL A 143 -7.19 3.29 -18.90
C VAL A 143 -8.33 2.46 -18.32
N ALA A 144 -9.17 3.10 -17.50
CA ALA A 144 -10.45 2.52 -17.10
C ALA A 144 -11.51 2.90 -18.13
N GLU A 145 -12.30 1.93 -18.56
CA GLU A 145 -13.41 2.09 -19.48
C GLU A 145 -14.70 2.35 -18.72
N GLY A 146 -15.58 3.17 -19.29
CA GLY A 146 -16.90 3.42 -18.72
C GLY A 146 -17.89 2.33 -19.14
N ASP A 147 -18.68 1.84 -18.19
CA ASP A 147 -19.84 0.98 -18.46
C ASP A 147 -21.13 1.79 -18.25
N PRO A 148 -21.71 2.38 -19.32
CA PRO A 148 -22.90 3.23 -19.19
C PRO A 148 -24.15 2.44 -18.81
N PHE A 149 -24.12 1.11 -18.87
CA PHE A 149 -25.25 0.24 -18.56
C PHE A 149 -25.16 -0.34 -17.15
N ASN A 150 -24.08 -0.09 -16.41
CA ASN A 150 -23.88 -0.62 -15.07
C ASN A 150 -23.64 0.49 -14.03
N ALA A 151 -24.71 0.86 -13.32
CA ALA A 151 -24.63 1.85 -12.24
C ALA A 151 -23.78 1.38 -11.05
N GLU A 152 -23.59 0.07 -10.86
CA GLU A 152 -22.79 -0.46 -9.76
C GLU A 152 -21.29 -0.43 -10.10
N ALA A 153 -20.95 -0.82 -11.33
CA ALA A 153 -19.60 -0.89 -11.88
C ALA A 153 -19.44 0.13 -13.04
N PRO A 154 -19.56 1.45 -12.78
CA PRO A 154 -19.54 2.45 -13.85
C PRO A 154 -18.19 2.53 -14.56
N TYR A 155 -17.13 1.98 -13.95
CA TYR A 155 -15.81 1.86 -14.54
C TYR A 155 -15.22 0.47 -14.32
N PHE A 156 -14.45 0.00 -15.29
CA PHE A 156 -13.69 -1.24 -15.23
C PHE A 156 -12.36 -1.12 -15.98
N PHE A 157 -11.41 -1.99 -15.66
CA PHE A 157 -10.24 -2.23 -16.49
C PHE A 157 -10.45 -3.50 -17.29
N GLU A 158 -10.27 -3.41 -18.60
CA GLU A 158 -10.23 -4.58 -19.47
C GLU A 158 -8.84 -5.23 -19.42
N ILE A 159 -8.81 -6.54 -19.18
CA ILE A 159 -7.61 -7.36 -19.05
C ILE A 159 -7.56 -8.28 -20.26
N LEU A 160 -6.48 -8.11 -21.03
CA LEU A 160 -6.19 -8.83 -22.27
C LEU A 160 -5.07 -9.86 -22.05
N PRO A 161 -4.88 -10.83 -22.97
CA PRO A 161 -3.90 -11.90 -22.78
C PRO A 161 -2.46 -11.42 -22.58
N ASP A 162 -2.11 -10.28 -23.18
CA ASP A 162 -0.80 -9.62 -23.12
C ASP A 162 -0.72 -8.47 -22.10
N GLN A 163 -1.84 -8.13 -21.45
CA GLN A 163 -1.95 -6.98 -20.53
C GLN A 163 -2.55 -7.40 -19.18
N PRO A 164 -1.78 -8.11 -18.34
CA PRO A 164 -2.27 -8.55 -17.04
C PRO A 164 -2.46 -7.38 -16.07
N MET A 165 -3.43 -7.50 -15.18
CA MET A 165 -3.63 -6.56 -14.08
C MET A 165 -2.82 -6.98 -12.87
N ARG A 166 -1.88 -6.14 -12.43
CA ARG A 166 -1.07 -6.35 -11.23
C ARG A 166 -1.49 -5.40 -10.14
N LEU A 167 -1.98 -5.95 -9.03
CA LEU A 167 -2.36 -5.24 -7.83
C LEU A 167 -1.31 -5.47 -6.74
N LEU A 168 -0.90 -4.41 -6.08
CA LEU A 168 0.13 -4.41 -5.05
C LEU A 168 -0.46 -3.93 -3.73
N PHE A 169 -0.01 -4.54 -2.63
CA PHE A 169 -0.40 -4.18 -1.27
C PHE A 169 0.69 -4.59 -0.29
N SER A 170 0.62 -4.15 0.96
CA SER A 170 1.46 -4.66 2.04
C SER A 170 0.65 -4.75 3.33
N PHE A 171 1.06 -5.62 4.25
CA PHE A 171 0.45 -5.69 5.57
C PHE A 171 1.10 -4.69 6.53
N GLY A 172 0.33 -4.05 7.41
CA GLY A 172 0.82 -3.15 8.45
C GLY A 172 1.23 -3.86 9.74
N GLU A 173 0.69 -5.06 9.97
CA GLU A 173 1.05 -6.00 11.04
C GLU A 173 1.20 -7.40 10.42
N ASP A 174 1.75 -8.37 11.17
CA ASP A 174 1.80 -9.76 10.70
C ASP A 174 0.38 -10.32 10.58
N PRO A 175 -0.07 -10.77 9.39
CA PRO A 175 -1.42 -11.26 9.17
C PRO A 175 -1.66 -12.71 9.67
N THR A 176 -0.62 -13.42 10.12
CA THR A 176 -0.72 -14.81 10.58
C THR A 176 -1.85 -15.06 11.59
N PRO A 177 -2.12 -14.18 12.58
CA PRO A 177 -3.23 -14.36 13.53
C PRO A 177 -4.62 -14.40 12.90
N TYR A 178 -4.78 -13.88 11.68
CA TYR A 178 -6.06 -13.85 10.94
C TYR A 178 -5.95 -14.47 9.53
N ALA A 179 -4.93 -15.29 9.30
CA ALA A 179 -4.66 -15.91 8.00
C ALA A 179 -5.87 -16.64 7.41
N ASN A 180 -6.66 -17.34 8.24
CA ASN A 180 -7.84 -18.09 7.81
C ASN A 180 -9.01 -17.20 7.36
N GLN A 181 -8.98 -15.92 7.71
CA GLN A 181 -10.04 -14.95 7.37
C GLN A 181 -9.63 -14.02 6.22
N LEU A 182 -8.34 -14.05 5.83
CA LEU A 182 -7.79 -13.22 4.78
C LEU A 182 -8.41 -13.57 3.43
N ARG A 183 -9.03 -12.59 2.79
CA ARG A 183 -9.74 -12.76 1.52
C ARG A 183 -9.45 -11.63 0.55
N LEU A 184 -9.46 -11.97 -0.73
CA LEU A 184 -9.47 -11.06 -1.87
C LEU A 184 -10.92 -10.88 -2.33
N TYR A 185 -11.45 -9.69 -2.14
CA TYR A 185 -12.78 -9.32 -2.59
C TYR A 185 -12.68 -8.72 -3.98
N VAL A 186 -13.54 -9.15 -4.89
CA VAL A 186 -13.50 -8.77 -6.30
C VAL A 186 -14.90 -8.45 -6.79
N ARG A 187 -15.01 -7.39 -7.59
CA ARG A 187 -16.15 -7.15 -8.47
C ARG A 187 -15.68 -7.21 -9.91
N HIS A 188 -16.13 -8.22 -10.64
CA HIS A 188 -15.61 -8.52 -11.97
C HIS A 188 -16.63 -9.17 -12.90
N ALA A 189 -16.31 -9.18 -14.19
CA ALA A 189 -17.21 -9.63 -15.25
C ALA A 189 -16.45 -10.23 -16.43
N ALA A 190 -17.11 -11.11 -17.19
CA ALA A 190 -16.65 -11.48 -18.51
C ALA A 190 -17.04 -10.36 -19.50
N GLY A 191 -16.18 -10.09 -20.48
CA GLY A 191 -16.47 -9.13 -21.55
C GLY A 191 -17.50 -9.63 -22.56
N GLY A 192 -17.93 -10.89 -22.44
CA GLY A 192 -18.93 -11.55 -23.28
C GLY A 192 -19.39 -12.84 -22.61
N ASP A 193 -19.56 -13.92 -23.38
CA ASP A 193 -20.13 -15.17 -22.87
C ASP A 193 -19.29 -15.86 -21.79
N ALA A 194 -17.95 -15.87 -21.93
CA ALA A 194 -17.08 -16.44 -20.90
C ALA A 194 -15.65 -15.89 -20.93
N SER A 195 -15.07 -15.73 -19.74
CA SER A 195 -13.66 -15.39 -19.53
C SER A 195 -13.04 -16.38 -18.54
N PHE A 196 -11.97 -17.05 -18.94
CA PHE A 196 -11.19 -17.93 -18.06
C PHE A 196 -9.98 -17.17 -17.57
N ILE A 197 -9.90 -16.99 -16.25
CA ILE A 197 -8.80 -16.27 -15.62
C ILE A 197 -7.98 -17.21 -14.74
N ASN A 198 -6.73 -16.83 -14.51
CA ASN A 198 -5.98 -17.31 -13.38
C ASN A 198 -5.46 -16.12 -12.56
N LEU A 199 -5.04 -16.38 -11.33
CA LEU A 199 -4.48 -15.40 -10.42
C LEU A 199 -3.10 -15.87 -9.99
N LEU A 200 -2.07 -15.03 -10.17
CA LEU A 200 -0.74 -15.31 -9.66
C LEU A 200 -0.48 -14.53 -8.37
N VAL A 201 0.11 -15.19 -7.38
CA VAL A 201 0.58 -14.60 -6.13
C VAL A 201 2.10 -14.54 -6.17
N ASN A 202 2.67 -13.35 -6.01
CA ASN A 202 4.12 -13.12 -5.97
C ASN A 202 4.92 -13.92 -7.02
N PRO A 203 4.60 -13.81 -8.34
CA PRO A 203 5.17 -14.66 -9.39
C PRO A 203 6.70 -14.60 -9.56
N SER A 204 7.35 -13.58 -9.03
CA SER A 204 8.81 -13.47 -9.02
C SER A 204 9.48 -14.12 -7.81
N GLN A 205 8.71 -14.55 -6.81
CA GLN A 205 9.21 -15.09 -5.54
C GLN A 205 8.89 -16.57 -5.36
N LEU A 206 7.84 -17.08 -6.01
CA LEU A 206 7.37 -18.45 -5.87
C LEU A 206 7.68 -19.29 -7.11
N THR A 207 8.12 -20.52 -6.90
CA THR A 207 8.30 -21.51 -7.98
C THR A 207 6.97 -21.88 -8.65
N ASN A 208 5.90 -21.98 -7.86
CA ASN A 208 4.54 -22.13 -8.35
C ASN A 208 3.68 -20.98 -7.82
N PRO A 209 3.43 -19.93 -8.62
CA PRO A 209 2.71 -18.75 -8.16
C PRO A 209 1.21 -18.83 -8.38
N PHE A 210 0.66 -19.93 -8.91
CA PHE A 210 -0.76 -20.04 -9.19
C PHE A 210 -1.58 -20.11 -7.90
N TYR A 211 -2.57 -19.21 -7.79
CA TYR A 211 -3.64 -19.33 -6.82
C TYR A 211 -4.61 -20.44 -7.23
N LEU A 212 -5.04 -21.25 -6.27
CA LEU A 212 -5.92 -22.38 -6.50
C LEU A 212 -7.37 -22.00 -6.21
N PHE A 213 -8.16 -21.75 -7.26
CA PHE A 213 -9.60 -21.51 -7.16
C PHE A 213 -10.38 -22.80 -6.83
N ASN A 214 -9.90 -23.96 -7.27
CA ASN A 214 -10.50 -25.28 -7.07
C ASN A 214 -11.97 -25.37 -7.51
N VAL A 215 -12.30 -24.75 -8.65
CA VAL A 215 -13.67 -24.82 -9.21
C VAL A 215 -13.91 -26.22 -9.80
N PRO A 216 -14.94 -26.96 -9.37
CA PRO A 216 -15.24 -28.29 -9.89
C PRO A 216 -15.41 -28.30 -11.42
N GLY A 217 -14.74 -29.23 -12.09
CA GLY A 217 -14.80 -29.36 -13.56
C GLY A 217 -13.77 -28.52 -14.33
N PHE A 218 -12.93 -27.74 -13.65
CA PHE A 218 -11.87 -26.93 -14.25
C PHE A 218 -10.51 -27.27 -13.65
N PRO A 219 -9.39 -26.94 -14.33
CA PRO A 219 -8.07 -26.97 -13.71
C PRO A 219 -8.05 -26.17 -12.41
N PRO A 220 -7.33 -26.63 -11.35
CA PRO A 220 -7.42 -26.05 -10.01
C PRO A 220 -7.14 -24.55 -9.89
N TYR A 221 -6.37 -23.99 -10.82
CA TYR A 221 -5.94 -22.58 -10.83
C TYR A 221 -6.72 -21.70 -11.81
N VAL A 222 -7.78 -22.24 -12.41
CA VAL A 222 -8.64 -21.52 -13.36
C VAL A 222 -9.96 -21.16 -12.70
N TYR A 223 -10.37 -19.91 -12.88
CA TYR A 223 -11.69 -19.44 -12.52
C TYR A 223 -12.50 -19.12 -13.80
N PRO A 224 -13.64 -19.79 -14.03
CA PRO A 224 -14.47 -19.56 -15.19
C PRO A 224 -15.54 -18.49 -14.91
N LEU A 225 -15.43 -17.35 -15.58
CA LEU A 225 -16.37 -16.22 -15.51
C LEU A 225 -17.31 -16.22 -16.72
N GLY A 226 -18.56 -15.78 -16.56
CA GLY A 226 -19.62 -15.74 -17.59
C GLY A 226 -20.42 -17.05 -17.77
N LEU A 227 -20.01 -18.18 -17.18
CA LEU A 227 -20.73 -19.45 -17.34
C LEU A 227 -22.01 -19.50 -16.48
N THR A 228 -23.16 -19.52 -17.16
CA THR A 228 -24.50 -19.50 -16.57
C THR A 228 -24.80 -20.66 -15.61
N SER A 229 -24.02 -21.74 -15.65
CA SER A 229 -24.16 -22.90 -14.76
C SER A 229 -23.43 -22.76 -13.42
N LEU A 230 -22.51 -21.79 -13.29
CA LEU A 230 -21.61 -21.66 -12.13
C LEU A 230 -21.60 -20.26 -11.52
N GLN A 231 -22.14 -19.26 -12.22
CA GLN A 231 -22.06 -17.87 -11.79
C GLN A 231 -23.42 -17.22 -11.56
N VAL A 232 -23.44 -16.29 -10.60
CA VAL A 232 -24.63 -15.50 -10.30
C VAL A 232 -24.72 -14.33 -11.29
N TYR A 233 -25.60 -14.48 -12.29
CA TYR A 233 -26.00 -13.40 -13.20
C TYR A 233 -26.71 -12.30 -12.37
N PRO A 234 -26.18 -11.06 -12.33
CA PRO A 234 -26.04 -10.12 -13.45
C PRO A 234 -24.58 -9.70 -13.74
N ASN A 235 -24.41 -8.83 -14.75
CA ASN A 235 -23.18 -8.43 -15.44
C ASN A 235 -21.86 -8.35 -14.64
N TYR A 236 -21.85 -8.07 -13.33
CA TYR A 236 -20.65 -8.12 -12.49
C TYR A 236 -20.89 -8.97 -11.25
N GLU A 237 -20.14 -10.05 -11.13
CA GLU A 237 -20.12 -10.88 -9.94
C GLU A 237 -19.32 -10.20 -8.83
N LYS A 238 -19.84 -10.31 -7.60
CA LYS A 238 -19.24 -9.84 -6.35
C LYS A 238 -18.88 -11.07 -5.51
N ILE A 239 -17.60 -11.38 -5.43
CA ILE A 239 -17.09 -12.61 -4.82
C ILE A 239 -15.89 -12.32 -3.92
N ALA A 240 -15.65 -13.18 -2.95
CA ALA A 240 -14.47 -13.17 -2.09
C ALA A 240 -13.73 -14.50 -2.18
N PHE A 241 -12.43 -14.44 -2.44
CA PHE A 241 -11.53 -15.58 -2.55
C PHE A 241 -10.63 -15.68 -1.31
N PRO A 242 -10.64 -16.81 -0.58
CA PRO A 242 -9.72 -17.01 0.55
C PRO A 242 -8.26 -16.96 0.09
N LEU A 243 -7.44 -16.08 0.66
CA LEU A 243 -6.02 -15.97 0.33
C LEU A 243 -5.19 -16.95 1.15
N THR A 244 -5.37 -18.22 0.85
CA THR A 244 -4.70 -19.35 1.50
C THR A 244 -3.88 -20.18 0.49
N PRO A 245 -2.72 -20.74 0.87
CA PRO A 245 -2.07 -20.60 2.17
C PRO A 245 -1.38 -19.25 2.34
N ILE A 246 -1.33 -18.75 3.58
CA ILE A 246 -0.65 -17.47 3.91
C ILE A 246 0.84 -17.49 3.57
N THR A 247 1.45 -18.67 3.46
CA THR A 247 2.85 -18.88 3.08
C THR A 247 3.18 -18.42 1.66
N ALA A 248 2.18 -18.20 0.79
CA ALA A 248 2.37 -17.59 -0.52
C ALA A 248 2.65 -16.08 -0.45
N PHE A 249 2.43 -15.46 0.72
CA PHE A 249 2.58 -14.02 0.93
C PHE A 249 3.79 -13.72 1.82
N ASN A 250 4.38 -12.55 1.60
CA ASN A 250 5.32 -11.96 2.53
C ASN A 250 4.54 -11.32 3.69
N THR A 251 4.64 -11.91 4.88
CA THR A 251 3.98 -11.48 6.10
C THR A 251 4.73 -10.37 6.84
N THR A 252 5.94 -10.00 6.38
CA THR A 252 6.73 -8.93 7.01
C THR A 252 6.02 -7.59 6.80
N PRO A 253 5.72 -6.83 7.87
CA PRO A 253 5.06 -5.54 7.74
C PRO A 253 5.76 -4.59 6.78
N GLY A 254 4.98 -3.88 5.95
CA GLY A 254 5.46 -2.91 4.97
C GLY A 254 6.14 -3.49 3.74
N VAL A 255 6.35 -4.81 3.67
CA VAL A 255 6.87 -5.48 2.48
C VAL A 255 5.73 -5.74 1.50
N VAL A 256 5.96 -5.38 0.23
CA VAL A 256 4.92 -5.42 -0.80
C VAL A 256 4.73 -6.85 -1.31
N ASN A 257 3.46 -7.23 -1.42
CA ASN A 257 2.95 -8.41 -2.11
C ASN A 257 2.31 -7.99 -3.45
N MET A 258 2.28 -8.91 -4.41
CA MET A 258 1.68 -8.71 -5.72
C MET A 258 0.68 -9.82 -6.05
N LEU A 259 -0.50 -9.40 -6.52
CA LEU A 259 -1.53 -10.23 -7.11
C LEU A 259 -1.62 -9.89 -8.60
N GLN A 260 -1.54 -10.88 -9.48
CA GLN A 260 -1.64 -10.69 -10.92
C GLN A 260 -2.85 -11.43 -11.48
N PHE A 261 -3.89 -10.69 -11.86
CA PHE A 261 -4.97 -11.21 -12.68
C PHE A 261 -4.52 -11.28 -14.14
N GLN A 262 -4.75 -12.42 -14.77
CA GLN A 262 -4.48 -12.59 -16.20
C GLN A 262 -5.48 -13.56 -16.82
N LEU A 263 -5.69 -13.42 -18.13
CA LEU A 263 -6.44 -14.41 -18.89
C LEU A 263 -5.64 -15.71 -18.99
N GLN A 264 -6.33 -16.83 -18.82
CA GLN A 264 -5.76 -18.14 -19.06
C GLN A 264 -5.48 -18.30 -20.56
N PRO A 265 -4.23 -18.62 -20.96
CA PRO A 265 -3.94 -18.97 -22.34
C PRO A 265 -4.83 -20.12 -22.82
N ILE A 266 -5.40 -19.98 -24.02
CA ILE A 266 -6.25 -21.00 -24.66
C ILE A 266 -5.34 -22.08 -25.28
N SER A 267 -4.64 -22.81 -24.42
CA SER A 267 -3.93 -24.02 -24.77
C SER A 267 -4.51 -25.15 -23.95
N ASN A 268 -4.69 -26.34 -24.54
CA ASN A 268 -5.09 -27.51 -23.77
C ASN A 268 -4.06 -27.76 -22.67
N ILE A 269 -4.52 -27.71 -21.43
CA ILE A 269 -3.72 -27.95 -20.21
C ILE A 269 -4.49 -28.93 -19.35
N ASP A 270 -3.78 -29.80 -18.65
CA ASP A 270 -4.35 -30.73 -17.66
C ASP A 270 -5.57 -31.53 -18.16
N ASN A 271 -5.52 -31.97 -19.43
CA ASN A 271 -6.60 -32.68 -20.14
C ASN A 271 -7.94 -31.91 -20.23
N PHE A 272 -7.95 -30.61 -19.90
CA PHE A 272 -9.10 -29.73 -20.07
C PHE A 272 -9.03 -29.02 -21.42
N ARG A 273 -10.13 -29.09 -22.17
CA ARG A 273 -10.27 -28.40 -23.46
C ARG A 273 -11.07 -27.11 -23.25
N PHE A 274 -10.39 -25.98 -23.35
CA PHE A 274 -11.05 -24.67 -23.30
C PHE A 274 -11.99 -24.48 -24.50
N PRO A 275 -13.08 -23.71 -24.32
CA PRO A 275 -13.82 -23.13 -25.44
C PRO A 275 -12.88 -22.39 -26.39
N THR A 276 -13.27 -22.32 -27.66
CA THR A 276 -12.42 -21.77 -28.75
C THR A 276 -12.13 -20.28 -28.63
N ASP A 277 -12.76 -19.57 -27.69
CA ASP A 277 -12.55 -18.15 -27.46
C ASP A 277 -12.59 -17.84 -25.95
N ASN A 278 -11.65 -17.03 -25.49
CA ASN A 278 -11.55 -16.53 -24.12
C ASN A 278 -11.74 -15.02 -24.17
N LYS A 279 -12.93 -14.56 -23.77
CA LYS A 279 -13.30 -13.15 -23.87
C LYS A 279 -12.49 -12.29 -22.88
N PRO A 280 -12.30 -10.98 -23.16
CA PRO A 280 -11.62 -10.08 -22.25
C PRO A 280 -12.20 -10.12 -20.83
N TYR A 281 -11.35 -10.02 -19.82
CA TYR A 281 -11.76 -10.02 -18.42
C TYR A 281 -11.92 -8.58 -17.92
N ARG A 282 -13.05 -8.26 -17.29
CA ARG A 282 -13.34 -6.90 -16.79
C ARG A 282 -13.24 -6.88 -15.27
N LEU A 283 -12.31 -6.10 -14.74
CA LEU A 283 -12.14 -5.89 -13.30
C LEU A 283 -12.62 -4.48 -12.91
N SER A 284 -13.66 -4.38 -12.10
CA SER A 284 -14.20 -3.09 -11.63
C SER A 284 -13.65 -2.69 -10.26
N ALA A 285 -13.57 -3.63 -9.32
CA ALA A 285 -13.07 -3.33 -7.98
C ALA A 285 -12.34 -4.55 -7.39
N ALA A 286 -11.33 -4.28 -6.56
CA ALA A 286 -10.67 -5.28 -5.76
C ALA A 286 -10.30 -4.70 -4.39
N ALA A 287 -10.33 -5.52 -3.35
CA ALA A 287 -9.89 -5.17 -2.02
C ALA A 287 -9.38 -6.41 -1.28
N ILE A 288 -8.51 -6.22 -0.30
CA ILE A 288 -8.07 -7.26 0.61
C ILE A 288 -8.58 -6.91 1.99
N GLN A 289 -9.26 -7.85 2.64
CA GLN A 289 -9.64 -7.72 4.04
C GLN A 289 -9.63 -9.09 4.74
N PRO A 290 -9.25 -9.17 6.03
CA PRO A 290 -8.72 -8.07 6.85
C PRO A 290 -7.41 -7.49 6.31
N LEU A 291 -7.18 -6.19 6.49
CA LEU A 291 -5.92 -5.53 6.15
C LEU A 291 -5.53 -4.49 7.20
N ASP A 292 -4.32 -4.60 7.74
CA ASP A 292 -3.76 -3.55 8.58
C ASP A 292 -3.01 -2.51 7.76
N ILE A 293 -3.27 -1.24 8.03
CA ILE A 293 -2.48 -0.10 7.57
C ILE A 293 -1.89 0.60 8.78
N LYS A 294 -0.56 0.60 8.86
CA LYS A 294 0.18 1.17 9.98
C LYS A 294 1.06 2.33 9.52
N ILE A 295 0.88 3.48 10.15
CA ILE A 295 1.61 4.72 9.89
C ILE A 295 2.40 5.06 11.14
N GLN A 296 3.69 4.73 11.14
CA GLN A 296 4.63 4.96 12.24
C GLN A 296 5.51 6.18 11.94
N ALA A 297 4.96 7.38 12.17
CA ALA A 297 5.62 8.63 11.82
C ALA A 297 5.15 9.81 12.67
N ALA A 298 6.00 10.82 12.76
CA ALA A 298 5.58 12.17 13.15
C ALA A 298 5.10 12.92 11.90
N LEU A 299 3.85 13.40 11.92
CA LEU A 299 3.19 14.06 10.81
C LEU A 299 2.99 15.53 11.16
N PHE A 300 3.41 16.44 10.27
CA PHE A 300 3.23 17.88 10.43
C PHE A 300 2.66 18.52 9.16
N ALA A 301 1.57 19.27 9.31
CA ALA A 301 0.98 20.11 8.26
C ALA A 301 1.07 21.59 8.67
N GLN A 302 1.79 22.40 7.88
CA GLN A 302 2.12 23.79 8.26
C GLN A 302 0.98 24.79 7.99
N GLU A 303 0.34 24.71 6.83
CA GLU A 303 -0.69 25.66 6.37
C GLU A 303 -2.07 25.01 6.26
N GLY A 304 -2.15 23.68 6.22
CA GLY A 304 -3.39 22.92 6.19
C GLY A 304 -3.52 21.97 7.38
N SER A 305 -4.05 20.78 7.10
CA SER A 305 -4.47 19.81 8.11
C SER A 305 -4.00 18.38 7.80
N PHE A 306 -4.12 17.52 8.79
CA PHE A 306 -4.23 16.09 8.58
C PHE A 306 -5.61 15.76 7.98
N PHE A 307 -5.63 14.81 7.04
CA PHE A 307 -6.86 14.41 6.33
C PHE A 307 -6.82 12.93 5.98
N VAL A 308 -7.96 12.23 6.03
CA VAL A 308 -8.10 10.86 5.49
C VAL A 308 -9.04 10.90 4.30
N ILE A 309 -8.55 10.51 3.12
CA ILE A 309 -9.38 10.45 1.92
C ILE A 309 -10.37 9.29 2.09
N PRO A 310 -11.70 9.53 2.08
CA PRO A 310 -12.67 8.45 2.26
C PRO A 310 -12.61 7.46 1.09
N GLY A 311 -12.58 7.94 -0.15
CA GLY A 311 -12.68 7.10 -1.36
C GLY A 311 -14.08 6.50 -1.55
N TYR A 312 -14.26 5.67 -2.58
CA TYR A 312 -15.57 5.09 -2.91
C TYR A 312 -15.96 3.90 -2.04
N TRP A 313 -17.24 3.77 -1.71
CA TRP A 313 -17.78 2.57 -1.08
C TRP A 313 -17.55 1.36 -1.98
N PHE A 314 -17.18 0.23 -1.37
CA PHE A 314 -16.85 -0.97 -2.14
C PHE A 314 -18.08 -1.56 -2.83
N ASN A 315 -19.22 -1.53 -2.13
CA ASN A 315 -20.53 -1.82 -2.70
C ASN A 315 -21.33 -0.51 -2.84
N THR A 316 -21.71 -0.20 -4.07
CA THR A 316 -22.39 1.04 -4.45
C THR A 316 -23.88 0.84 -4.74
N ASN A 317 -24.41 -0.39 -4.65
CA ASN A 317 -25.82 -0.65 -4.92
C ASN A 317 -26.71 -0.33 -3.70
N PRO A 318 -27.51 0.74 -3.71
CA PRO A 318 -28.35 1.11 -2.57
C PRO A 318 -29.45 0.11 -2.22
N GLN A 319 -29.72 -0.88 -3.08
CA GLN A 319 -30.68 -1.95 -2.81
C GLN A 319 -30.04 -3.10 -2.01
N ASP A 320 -28.72 -3.27 -2.02
CA ASP A 320 -28.01 -4.32 -1.28
C ASP A 320 -27.69 -3.85 0.15
N THR A 321 -28.71 -3.72 1.00
CA THR A 321 -28.55 -3.40 2.43
C THR A 321 -28.88 -4.61 3.30
N ARG A 322 -28.42 -4.58 4.57
CA ARG A 322 -28.66 -5.65 5.53
C ARG A 322 -30.15 -5.84 5.80
N GLU A 323 -30.89 -4.76 5.96
CA GLU A 323 -32.34 -4.75 6.18
C GLU A 323 -33.06 -5.37 4.98
N ASN A 324 -32.64 -4.98 3.78
CA ASN A 324 -33.19 -5.49 2.52
C ASN A 324 -32.95 -6.99 2.33
N ALA A 325 -31.76 -7.48 2.68
CA ALA A 325 -31.44 -8.89 2.60
C ALA A 325 -32.20 -9.72 3.65
N GLN A 326 -32.37 -9.20 4.86
CA GLN A 326 -33.18 -9.83 5.91
C GLN A 326 -34.65 -9.95 5.51
N GLN A 327 -35.24 -8.89 4.92
CA GLN A 327 -36.63 -8.92 4.46
C GLN A 327 -36.86 -9.91 3.32
N ARG A 328 -35.86 -10.13 2.47
CA ARG A 328 -35.93 -11.03 1.31
C ARG A 328 -35.48 -12.46 1.62
N ASP A 329 -34.90 -12.68 2.79
CA ASP A 329 -34.20 -13.92 3.18
C ASP A 329 -33.10 -14.34 2.19
N ARG A 330 -32.51 -13.37 1.47
CA ARG A 330 -31.41 -13.57 0.52
C ARG A 330 -30.74 -12.24 0.14
N ARG A 331 -29.46 -12.30 -0.25
CA ARG A 331 -28.76 -11.18 -0.89
C ARG A 331 -29.30 -10.93 -2.30
N LEU A 332 -28.99 -9.75 -2.85
CA LEU A 332 -29.32 -9.45 -4.25
C LEU A 332 -28.53 -10.35 -5.21
N LEU A 333 -29.12 -10.58 -6.38
CA LEU A 333 -28.46 -11.26 -7.49
C LEU A 333 -27.16 -10.52 -7.83
N GLY A 334 -26.09 -11.28 -8.05
CA GLY A 334 -24.74 -10.79 -8.33
C GLY A 334 -23.81 -10.81 -7.12
N VAL A 335 -24.34 -10.96 -5.91
CA VAL A 335 -23.55 -11.21 -4.70
C VAL A 335 -23.37 -12.72 -4.53
N ALA A 336 -22.23 -13.24 -4.98
CA ALA A 336 -21.90 -14.67 -4.88
C ALA A 336 -21.41 -15.05 -3.47
N SER A 337 -20.65 -14.16 -2.84
CA SER A 337 -20.09 -14.37 -1.50
C SER A 337 -20.90 -13.63 -0.42
N PRO A 338 -21.44 -14.30 0.60
CA PRO A 338 -22.20 -13.64 1.67
C PRO A 338 -21.36 -12.67 2.50
N GLU A 339 -20.04 -12.86 2.57
CA GLU A 339 -19.12 -11.95 3.25
C GLU A 339 -18.92 -10.61 2.52
N PHE A 340 -19.36 -10.49 1.25
CA PHE A 340 -19.21 -9.26 0.49
C PHE A 340 -19.92 -8.08 1.20
N PRO A 341 -19.27 -6.92 1.37
CA PRO A 341 -19.84 -5.79 2.13
C PRO A 341 -21.20 -5.35 1.58
N PHE A 342 -22.13 -4.99 2.46
CA PHE A 342 -23.36 -4.32 2.04
C PHE A 342 -23.07 -2.90 1.56
N TYR A 343 -24.08 -2.28 0.95
CA TYR A 343 -24.04 -0.88 0.55
C TYR A 343 -23.67 0.04 1.70
N GLY A 344 -22.64 0.87 1.47
CA GLY A 344 -22.18 1.82 2.48
C GLY A 344 -21.53 1.19 3.71
N GLU A 345 -21.26 -0.12 3.71
CA GLU A 345 -20.46 -0.76 4.76
C GLU A 345 -18.96 -0.55 4.49
N PRO A 346 -18.19 -0.18 5.53
CA PRO A 346 -16.75 -0.04 5.40
C PRO A 346 -16.06 -1.40 5.38
N LEU A 347 -14.91 -1.46 4.71
CA LEU A 347 -14.06 -2.65 4.69
C LEU A 347 -13.32 -2.80 6.01
N ASP A 348 -12.99 -4.04 6.38
CA ASP A 348 -12.11 -4.35 7.51
C ASP A 348 -10.65 -4.02 7.18
N ILE A 349 -10.37 -2.71 7.06
CA ILE A 349 -9.05 -2.15 6.83
C ILE A 349 -8.70 -1.22 7.99
N ARG A 350 -7.97 -1.76 8.97
CA ARG A 350 -7.62 -1.06 10.21
C ARG A 350 -6.50 -0.07 9.99
N ILE A 351 -6.78 1.22 10.18
CA ILE A 351 -5.79 2.29 10.03
C ILE A 351 -5.28 2.68 11.42
N THR A 352 -4.01 2.42 11.69
CA THR A 352 -3.35 2.80 12.95
C THR A 352 -2.24 3.81 12.69
N ILE A 353 -2.37 4.99 13.27
CA ILE A 353 -1.33 6.01 13.32
C ILE A 353 -0.63 5.87 14.67
N GLU A 354 0.64 5.49 14.64
CA GLU A 354 1.49 5.38 15.82
C GLU A 354 2.57 6.45 15.73
N GLY A 355 2.42 7.52 16.50
CA GLY A 355 3.33 8.66 16.41
C GLY A 355 2.68 9.94 16.92
N ALA A 356 2.81 11.00 16.14
CA ALA A 356 2.24 12.30 16.46
C ALA A 356 1.69 12.97 15.20
N ILE A 357 0.60 13.72 15.36
CA ILE A 357 0.04 14.59 14.34
C ILE A 357 0.04 16.00 14.90
N ALA A 358 0.63 16.94 14.17
CA ALA A 358 0.57 18.36 14.46
C ALA A 358 0.10 19.11 13.21
N GLU A 359 -0.89 19.96 13.38
CA GLU A 359 -1.52 20.71 12.29
C GLU A 359 -1.77 22.15 12.75
N ASN A 360 -1.68 23.09 11.81
CA ASN A 360 -1.98 24.49 12.07
C ASN A 360 -3.50 24.75 12.02
N TYR A 361 -4.19 24.08 11.09
CA TYR A 361 -5.64 24.12 10.99
C TYR A 361 -6.20 22.70 11.03
N THR A 362 -7.36 22.54 11.66
CA THR A 362 -8.10 21.28 11.63
C THR A 362 -8.91 21.20 10.34
N ALA A 363 -9.14 19.98 9.85
CA ALA A 363 -10.07 19.80 8.73
C ALA A 363 -11.49 20.23 9.11
N ARG A 364 -12.32 20.60 8.13
CA ARG A 364 -13.71 20.98 8.40
C ARG A 364 -14.48 19.80 9.00
N VAL A 365 -15.40 20.08 9.93
CA VAL A 365 -16.21 19.05 10.59
C VAL A 365 -16.96 18.17 9.59
N GLY A 366 -17.44 18.72 8.47
CA GLY A 366 -18.09 17.94 7.40
C GLY A 366 -17.15 16.92 6.76
N ASP A 367 -15.91 17.32 6.48
CA ASP A 367 -14.90 16.43 5.90
C ASP A 367 -14.49 15.33 6.88
N GLN A 368 -14.32 15.69 8.16
CA GLN A 368 -14.05 14.74 9.24
C GLN A 368 -15.19 13.73 9.36
N THR A 369 -16.44 14.19 9.28
CA THR A 369 -17.63 13.34 9.34
C THR A 369 -17.64 12.33 8.20
N GLU A 370 -17.31 12.76 6.97
CA GLU A 370 -17.30 11.87 5.82
C GLU A 370 -16.22 10.78 5.90
N TRP A 371 -15.00 11.12 6.31
CA TRP A 371 -13.99 10.08 6.46
C TRP A 371 -14.20 9.21 7.70
N LEU A 372 -14.75 9.74 8.79
CA LEU A 372 -15.06 8.94 9.98
C LEU A 372 -16.25 8.02 9.72
N ARG A 373 -17.21 8.44 8.89
CA ARG A 373 -18.30 7.59 8.43
C ARG A 373 -17.79 6.31 7.78
N LYS A 374 -16.67 6.39 7.07
CA LYS A 374 -16.10 5.25 6.35
C LYS A 374 -14.97 4.54 7.09
N TRP A 375 -14.13 5.27 7.80
CA TRP A 375 -12.92 4.71 8.42
C TRP A 375 -12.96 4.77 9.94
N GLY A 376 -14.01 5.32 10.55
CA GLY A 376 -14.15 5.38 12.00
C GLY A 376 -14.49 4.04 12.63
N TRP A 377 -15.26 3.20 11.92
CA TRP A 377 -15.72 1.91 12.43
C TRP A 377 -15.74 0.80 11.37
N ILE A 378 -15.82 -0.46 11.82
CA ILE A 378 -16.02 -1.68 11.03
C ILE A 378 -17.18 -2.48 11.63
N PRO A 379 -18.13 -3.01 10.82
CA PRO A 379 -19.12 -3.97 11.28
C PRO A 379 -18.46 -5.20 11.90
N ARG A 380 -18.99 -5.70 13.02
CA ARG A 380 -18.44 -6.90 13.68
C ARG A 380 -18.45 -8.14 12.78
N GLU A 381 -19.40 -8.22 11.85
CA GLU A 381 -19.58 -9.36 10.94
C GLU A 381 -19.44 -8.93 9.49
N TYR A 382 -18.85 -9.80 8.67
CA TYR A 382 -18.69 -9.58 7.24
C TYR A 382 -20.00 -9.84 6.49
N GLY A 383 -20.53 -8.80 5.84
CA GLY A 383 -21.76 -8.92 5.05
C GLY A 383 -22.84 -9.68 5.82
N ASN A 384 -23.36 -10.76 5.25
CA ASN A 384 -24.30 -11.68 5.89
C ASN A 384 -23.75 -13.11 6.05
N SER A 385 -22.41 -13.29 6.11
CA SER A 385 -21.80 -14.61 6.27
C SER A 385 -21.92 -15.19 7.67
N GLY A 386 -22.21 -14.34 8.68
CA GLY A 386 -22.12 -14.70 10.10
C GLY A 386 -20.68 -14.84 10.60
N GLU A 387 -19.69 -14.58 9.75
CA GLU A 387 -18.29 -14.56 10.16
C GLU A 387 -17.92 -13.21 10.76
N GLU A 388 -17.36 -13.26 11.96
CA GLU A 388 -16.91 -12.07 12.67
C GLU A 388 -15.50 -11.64 12.23
N ILE A 389 -15.21 -10.33 12.23
CA ILE A 389 -13.87 -9.77 12.00
C ILE A 389 -12.82 -10.36 12.96
N PRO A 390 -11.52 -10.31 12.70
CA PRO A 390 -10.52 -10.91 13.59
C PRO A 390 -10.53 -10.36 15.01
N ILE A 391 -10.20 -11.19 16.01
CA ILE A 391 -10.09 -10.76 17.42
C ILE A 391 -9.12 -9.57 17.58
N SER A 392 -8.04 -9.53 16.78
CA SER A 392 -7.09 -8.41 16.75
C SER A 392 -7.76 -7.07 16.41
N HIS A 393 -8.84 -7.09 15.62
CA HIS A 393 -9.57 -5.90 15.17
C HIS A 393 -10.76 -5.57 16.09
N ARG A 394 -11.14 -6.48 17.00
CA ARG A 394 -12.22 -6.30 17.99
C ARG A 394 -11.81 -5.57 19.28
N ARG A 395 -10.58 -5.06 19.39
CA ARG A 395 -10.02 -4.60 20.67
C ARG A 395 -10.77 -3.41 21.30
N TYR A 396 -11.42 -2.57 20.50
CA TYR A 396 -12.19 -1.43 20.97
C TYR A 396 -13.52 -1.37 20.23
N PHE A 397 -14.63 -1.44 20.96
CA PHE A 397 -15.97 -1.30 20.39
C PHE A 397 -16.53 0.08 20.67
N HIS A 398 -17.21 0.65 19.67
CA HIS A 398 -17.86 1.96 19.79
C HIS A 398 -19.11 1.91 20.68
N ASP A 399 -19.84 0.79 20.68
CA ASP A 399 -21.17 0.65 21.28
C ASP A 399 -21.20 -0.17 22.59
N GLY A 400 -20.05 -0.36 23.26
CA GLY A 400 -19.96 -1.05 24.54
C GLY A 400 -20.16 -2.57 24.46
N ASN A 401 -20.70 -3.20 25.52
CA ASN A 401 -20.71 -4.66 25.72
C ASN A 401 -21.46 -5.50 24.66
N ASN A 402 -22.24 -4.89 23.76
CA ASN A 402 -22.92 -5.57 22.65
C ASN A 402 -22.16 -5.49 21.31
N GLY A 403 -21.10 -4.67 21.24
CA GLY A 403 -20.04 -4.67 20.24
C GLY A 403 -20.44 -4.89 18.79
N ARG A 404 -21.40 -4.15 18.22
CA ARG A 404 -21.77 -4.26 16.79
C ARG A 404 -20.73 -3.63 15.87
N TYR A 405 -19.99 -2.63 16.35
CA TYR A 405 -19.03 -1.88 15.55
C TYR A 405 -17.70 -1.72 16.29
N ALA A 406 -16.62 -2.20 15.67
CA ALA A 406 -15.26 -2.02 16.16
C ALA A 406 -14.65 -0.72 15.63
N VAL A 407 -13.77 -0.08 16.42
CA VAL A 407 -13.03 1.11 16.01
C VAL A 407 -12.01 0.76 14.94
N ASN A 408 -12.01 1.54 13.85
CA ASN A 408 -11.22 1.24 12.66
C ASN A 408 -10.02 2.19 12.45
N LEU A 409 -10.20 3.48 12.78
CA LEU A 409 -9.13 4.47 12.77
C LEU A 409 -8.62 4.69 14.20
N LEU A 410 -7.37 4.35 14.45
CA LEU A 410 -6.71 4.49 15.75
C LEU A 410 -5.55 5.48 15.67
N MET A 411 -5.44 6.31 16.70
CA MET A 411 -4.27 7.13 16.96
C MET A 411 -3.64 6.69 18.27
N ARG A 412 -2.34 6.39 18.24
CA ARG A 412 -1.57 5.95 19.39
C ARG A 412 -0.28 6.75 19.47
N TYR A 413 0.12 7.04 20.70
CA TYR A 413 1.42 7.62 20.94
C TYR A 413 2.51 6.56 20.71
N ASP A 414 3.57 6.96 20.01
CA ASP A 414 4.77 6.14 19.87
C ASP A 414 5.73 6.43 21.04
N PRO A 415 5.97 5.46 21.94
CA PRO A 415 6.79 5.66 23.13
C PRO A 415 8.19 6.21 22.83
N ILE A 416 8.73 5.92 21.63
CA ILE A 416 10.07 6.35 21.25
C ILE A 416 10.18 7.87 21.11
N PHE A 417 9.09 8.57 20.79
CA PHE A 417 9.11 10.03 20.74
C PHE A 417 9.19 10.66 22.13
N ARG A 418 8.80 9.95 23.20
CA ARG A 418 8.85 10.44 24.59
C ARG A 418 10.16 10.09 25.25
N ASN A 419 10.57 8.83 25.10
CA ASN A 419 11.78 8.30 25.70
C ASN A 419 12.61 7.59 24.62
N PRO A 420 13.47 8.31 23.89
CA PRO A 420 14.22 7.77 22.76
C PRO A 420 15.42 6.96 23.25
N VAL A 421 15.16 5.87 23.97
CA VAL A 421 16.14 4.96 24.56
C VAL A 421 15.80 3.53 24.14
N VAL A 422 16.77 2.81 23.60
CA VAL A 422 16.63 1.40 23.17
C VAL A 422 17.73 0.58 23.82
N GLY A 423 17.34 -0.44 24.60
CA GLY A 423 18.29 -1.27 25.34
C GLY A 423 19.12 -0.48 26.37
N GLY A 424 18.51 0.52 27.01
CA GLY A 424 19.17 1.40 27.98
C GLY A 424 20.11 2.45 27.36
N GLN A 425 20.27 2.47 26.03
CA GLN A 425 21.10 3.43 25.33
C GLN A 425 20.22 4.47 24.62
N PRO A 426 20.47 5.78 24.80
CA PRO A 426 19.81 6.81 24.01
C PRO A 426 20.03 6.57 22.51
N ILE A 427 18.97 6.67 21.72
CA ILE A 427 19.05 6.60 20.26
C ILE A 427 19.89 7.77 19.73
N ARG A 428 19.79 8.93 20.38
CA ARG A 428 20.49 10.15 19.97
C ARG A 428 20.74 11.06 21.17
N THR A 429 21.91 11.68 21.21
CA THR A 429 22.30 12.68 22.22
C THR A 429 22.87 13.92 21.55
N ALA A 430 22.67 15.07 22.18
CA ALA A 430 23.37 16.30 21.87
C ALA A 430 24.73 16.22 22.55
N TYR A 431 25.81 16.36 21.77
CA TYR A 431 27.12 16.55 22.38
C TYR A 431 27.16 17.92 23.05
N THR A 432 27.37 17.95 24.36
CA THR A 432 27.90 19.13 25.03
C THR A 432 29.40 19.07 24.88
N ALA A 433 29.99 19.99 24.10
CA ALA A 433 31.44 20.18 24.08
C ALA A 433 31.86 20.66 25.47
N ASN A 434 32.25 19.74 26.35
CA ASN A 434 32.94 20.08 27.58
C ASN A 434 34.45 20.04 27.27
N PRO A 435 35.17 21.18 27.33
CA PRO A 435 36.62 21.21 27.11
C PRO A 435 37.41 20.34 28.10
N ALA A 436 36.80 19.93 29.21
CA ALA A 436 37.42 19.12 30.26
C ALA A 436 37.17 17.59 30.12
N ASP A 437 36.47 17.11 29.09
CA ASP A 437 36.20 15.67 28.87
C ASP A 437 36.83 15.17 27.54
N PRO A 438 38.14 14.88 27.52
CA PRO A 438 38.84 14.36 26.34
C PRO A 438 38.57 12.87 26.07
N LEU A 439 37.77 12.20 26.91
CA LEU A 439 37.47 10.77 26.83
C LEU A 439 36.04 10.45 26.35
N TYR A 440 35.26 11.46 25.93
CA TYR A 440 33.91 11.29 25.40
C TYR A 440 32.96 10.58 26.39
N ALA A 441 33.14 10.79 27.70
CA ALA A 441 32.50 10.00 28.74
C ALA A 441 31.13 10.51 29.21
N HIS A 442 30.67 11.68 28.73
CA HIS A 442 29.37 12.23 29.11
C HIS A 442 28.36 12.20 27.96
N PRO A 443 27.32 11.34 28.02
CA PRO A 443 26.20 11.44 27.10
C PRO A 443 25.47 12.75 27.40
N GLY A 444 25.59 13.74 26.52
CA GLY A 444 24.85 14.99 26.67
C GLY A 444 23.34 14.81 26.47
N ASN A 445 22.59 15.90 26.39
CA ASN A 445 21.11 15.88 26.42
C ASN A 445 20.53 14.89 25.41
N ILE A 446 19.66 14.00 25.85
CA ILE A 446 18.96 13.06 24.98
C ILE A 446 18.13 13.86 23.96
N LEU A 447 18.28 13.53 22.68
CA LEU A 447 17.59 14.21 21.58
C LEU A 447 16.43 13.37 21.05
N PRO A 448 15.41 14.00 20.44
CA PRO A 448 14.36 13.28 19.74
C PRO A 448 14.94 12.34 18.66
N PRO A 449 14.26 11.22 18.36
CA PRO A 449 14.70 10.21 17.40
C PRO A 449 14.52 10.64 15.94
N ILE A 450 14.14 11.89 15.70
CA ILE A 450 13.98 12.49 14.36
C ILE A 450 15.31 13.15 13.95
N PRO A 451 15.74 13.05 12.67
CA PRO A 451 16.96 13.69 12.17
C PRO A 451 17.03 15.19 12.50
N ARG A 452 18.23 15.77 12.43
CA ARG A 452 18.37 17.24 12.46
C ARG A 452 17.57 17.83 11.30
N LEU A 453 16.78 18.87 11.57
CA LEU A 453 16.24 19.73 10.52
C LEU A 453 17.42 20.25 9.66
N PRO A 454 17.24 20.36 8.34
CA PRO A 454 18.37 20.44 7.42
C PRO A 454 19.28 21.64 7.68
N VAL A 455 20.59 21.36 7.69
CA VAL A 455 21.65 22.29 7.30
C VAL A 455 22.38 21.67 6.11
N CYS A 456 21.69 21.57 4.97
CA CYS A 456 22.33 21.14 3.73
C CYS A 456 22.60 22.38 2.88
N PRO A 457 23.87 22.74 2.62
CA PRO A 457 24.17 23.92 1.81
C PRO A 457 23.80 23.76 0.33
N ASN A 458 23.70 22.53 -0.21
CA ASN A 458 23.38 22.25 -1.63
C ASN A 458 22.58 20.94 -1.84
N PRO A 459 21.73 20.82 -2.88
CA PRO A 459 21.04 19.58 -3.23
C PRO A 459 22.00 18.50 -3.74
N ILE A 460 21.79 17.26 -3.33
CA ILE A 460 22.63 16.11 -3.72
C ILE A 460 22.33 15.64 -5.16
N PHE A 461 21.07 15.73 -5.58
CA PHE A 461 20.63 15.47 -6.95
C PHE A 461 19.52 16.46 -7.31
N ALA A 462 19.77 17.33 -8.29
CA ALA A 462 18.79 18.26 -8.81
C ALA A 462 18.07 17.64 -10.01
N GLY A 463 16.73 17.70 -10.00
CA GLY A 463 15.90 17.22 -11.11
C GLY A 463 15.82 18.19 -12.27
N ASP A 464 16.17 19.46 -12.09
CA ASP A 464 16.08 20.46 -13.15
C ASP A 464 17.34 21.30 -13.26
N ILE A 465 17.73 21.48 -14.53
CA ILE A 465 18.80 22.29 -15.08
C ILE A 465 20.22 21.83 -14.72
N ARG A 466 21.04 21.73 -15.77
CA ARG A 466 22.50 21.50 -15.74
C ARG A 466 23.13 22.35 -14.63
N PRO A 467 24.18 21.87 -13.94
CA PRO A 467 24.96 22.73 -13.06
C PRO A 467 25.43 24.00 -13.78
#